data_AF-A0A178AIF2-F1
#
_entry.id   AF-A0A178AIF2-F1
#
_cell.length_a   1.000
_cell.length_b   1.000
_cell.length_c   1.000
_cell.angle_alpha   90.00
_cell.angle_beta   90.00
_cell.angle_gamma   90.00
#
_symmetry.space_group_name_H-M   'P 1'
#
loop_
_entity.id
_entity.type
_entity.pdbx_description
1 polymer ?
#
loop_
_entity_poly.entity_id
_entity_poly.type
_entity_poly.pdbx_seq_one_letter_code
_entity_poly.pdbx_strand_id
1 'polypeptide(L)'
;MYTSTIALISLFSLTSAMPTSLNPRQTACFVVGTETLPAEVADVATSLANTITCSATAKTLSSVPDVTSGTTSFSDIDFSQSNLSPLGFALDEFATATPLASTDLKKFQDSLNVYLATEVGIRSVGGDLAIKVPKFFLQMQ
;
A
#
# COMPACT_ATOMS: atom_id res chain seq x y z
N MET A 1 -12.91 63.62 47.30
CA MET A 1 -12.85 63.65 45.82
C MET A 1 -11.51 63.10 45.40
N TYR A 2 -11.47 61.93 44.75
CA TYR A 2 -10.57 61.53 43.65
C TYR A 2 -11.04 60.14 43.16
N THR A 3 -10.86 59.93 41.87
CA THR A 3 -11.57 59.05 40.93
C THR A 3 -11.01 57.62 40.80
N SER A 4 -11.91 56.69 40.43
CA SER A 4 -11.81 55.57 39.45
C SER A 4 -10.46 54.95 39.07
N THR A 5 -10.35 53.60 39.03
CA THR A 5 -10.51 52.73 37.83
C THR A 5 -10.24 51.24 38.10
N ILE A 6 -10.88 50.39 37.29
CA ILE A 6 -10.86 48.92 37.21
C ILE A 6 -9.71 48.44 36.32
N ALA A 7 -9.08 47.30 36.61
CA ALA A 7 -8.49 46.43 35.58
C ALA A 7 -8.34 44.95 36.06
N LEU A 8 -9.24 44.09 35.60
CA LEU A 8 -9.12 42.63 35.60
C LEU A 8 -8.20 42.20 34.44
N ILE A 9 -7.18 41.40 34.72
CA ILE A 9 -6.42 40.69 33.66
C ILE A 9 -6.25 39.22 34.09
N SER A 10 -7.13 38.37 33.57
CA SER A 10 -7.03 36.92 33.60
C SER A 10 -6.17 36.44 32.43
N LEU A 11 -4.95 35.96 32.70
CA LEU A 11 -4.12 35.27 31.72
C LEU A 11 -4.46 33.77 31.73
N PHE A 12 -5.21 33.33 30.72
CA PHE A 12 -5.30 31.92 30.34
C PHE A 12 -4.16 31.61 29.36
N SER A 13 -3.16 30.87 29.81
CA SER A 13 -2.10 30.34 28.94
C SER A 13 -2.51 28.97 28.41
N LEU A 14 -3.14 28.92 27.23
CA LEU A 14 -3.26 27.68 26.44
C LEU A 14 -2.00 27.52 25.60
N THR A 15 -0.98 26.86 26.16
CA THR A 15 0.16 26.40 25.35
C THR A 15 -0.28 25.16 24.59
N SER A 16 -0.50 25.31 23.29
CA SER A 16 -0.70 24.20 22.36
C SER A 16 0.50 23.24 22.42
N ALA A 17 0.27 21.99 22.84
CA ALA A 17 1.24 20.92 22.64
C ALA A 17 1.38 20.68 21.14
N MET A 18 2.41 21.26 20.54
CA MET A 18 2.78 21.02 19.15
C MET A 18 3.52 19.67 19.09
N PRO A 19 3.09 18.69 18.28
CA PRO A 19 3.84 17.45 18.14
C PRO A 19 5.21 17.74 17.52
N THR A 20 6.26 17.43 18.27
CA THR A 20 7.66 17.51 17.84
C THR A 20 7.94 16.46 16.78
N SER A 21 8.30 16.93 15.59
CA SER A 21 8.94 16.22 14.46
C SER A 21 8.59 14.74 14.30
N LEU A 22 7.65 14.47 13.39
CA LEU A 22 7.63 13.19 12.69
C LEU A 22 8.96 13.08 11.92
N ASN A 23 9.80 12.09 12.26
CA ASN A 23 10.80 11.64 11.29
C ASN A 23 10.08 11.43 9.96
N PRO A 24 10.63 11.84 8.80
CA PRO A 24 10.09 11.40 7.54
C PRO A 24 10.15 9.86 7.57
N ARG A 25 8.99 9.23 7.77
CA ARG A 25 8.82 7.79 7.55
C ARG A 25 9.31 7.60 6.12
N GLN A 26 10.37 6.83 5.91
CA GLN A 26 10.80 6.53 4.55
C GLN A 26 9.57 5.95 3.85
N THR A 27 9.00 6.70 2.90
CA THR A 27 7.79 6.29 2.22
C THR A 27 8.13 5.01 1.45
N ALA A 28 7.32 3.97 1.60
CA ALA A 28 7.54 2.71 0.90
C ALA A 28 7.72 2.96 -0.60
N CYS A 29 8.64 2.26 -1.26
CA CYS A 29 9.09 2.61 -2.61
C CYS A 29 7.99 2.58 -3.69
N PHE A 30 6.89 1.89 -3.42
CA PHE A 30 5.72 1.75 -4.28
C PHE A 30 4.64 2.82 -4.05
N VAL A 31 4.75 3.64 -3.01
CA VAL A 31 3.89 4.82 -2.80
C VAL A 31 4.47 5.97 -3.62
N VAL A 32 3.93 6.20 -4.81
CA VAL A 32 4.52 7.11 -5.80
C VAL A 32 3.70 8.38 -6.06
N GLY A 33 2.45 8.44 -5.63
CA GLY A 33 1.62 9.63 -5.77
C GLY A 33 1.35 10.36 -4.46
N THR A 34 0.46 11.35 -4.52
CA THR A 34 0.12 12.27 -3.42
C THR A 34 -1.30 12.11 -2.89
N GLU A 35 -2.09 11.18 -3.44
CA GLU A 35 -3.43 10.91 -2.97
C GLU A 35 -3.41 10.32 -1.55
N THR A 36 -4.34 10.78 -0.72
CA THR A 36 -4.44 10.30 0.66
C THR A 36 -4.94 8.87 0.68
N LEU A 37 -4.13 7.95 1.23
CA LEU A 37 -4.47 6.56 1.35
C LEU A 37 -5.48 6.33 2.50
N PRO A 38 -6.50 5.47 2.33
CA PRO A 38 -7.29 4.95 3.45
C PRO A 38 -6.39 4.28 4.49
N ALA A 39 -6.77 4.32 5.77
CA ALA A 39 -5.96 3.80 6.88
C ALA A 39 -5.49 2.35 6.65
N GLU A 40 -6.42 1.45 6.29
CA GLU A 40 -6.12 0.03 5.98
C GLU A 40 -5.03 -0.13 4.91
N VAL A 41 -5.02 0.74 3.91
CA VAL A 41 -4.04 0.71 2.81
C VAL A 41 -2.70 1.31 3.25
N ALA A 42 -2.72 2.35 4.08
CA ALA A 42 -1.52 2.93 4.66
C ALA A 42 -0.81 1.99 5.64
N ASP A 43 -1.57 1.16 6.36
CA ASP A 43 -1.04 0.13 7.24
C ASP A 43 -0.36 -0.99 6.44
N VAL A 44 -0.97 -1.42 5.33
CA VAL A 44 -0.34 -2.34 4.36
C VAL A 44 0.95 -1.75 3.78
N ALA A 45 0.95 -0.47 3.41
CA ALA A 45 2.14 0.21 2.92
C ALA A 45 3.27 0.17 3.94
N THR A 46 2.93 0.38 5.22
CA THR A 46 3.87 0.31 6.34
C THR A 46 4.41 -1.11 6.54
N SER A 47 3.54 -2.12 6.55
CA SER A 47 3.94 -3.50 6.82
C SER A 47 4.84 -4.08 5.72
N LEU A 48 4.66 -3.64 4.47
CA LEU A 48 5.41 -4.13 3.31
C LEU A 48 6.65 -3.30 2.96
N ALA A 49 6.87 -2.15 3.61
CA ALA A 49 7.91 -1.20 3.25
C ALA A 49 9.33 -1.80 3.17
N ASN A 50 9.64 -2.78 4.03
CA ASN A 50 10.95 -3.45 4.07
C ASN A 50 10.95 -4.83 3.39
N THR A 51 9.81 -5.28 2.89
CA THR A 51 9.64 -6.58 2.20
C THR A 51 9.70 -6.43 0.69
N ILE A 52 9.26 -5.27 0.18
CA ILE A 52 9.15 -5.01 -1.25
C ILE A 52 10.36 -4.23 -1.75
N THR A 53 10.90 -4.68 -2.87
CA THR A 53 11.82 -3.88 -3.69
C THR A 53 11.07 -3.34 -4.91
N CYS A 54 11.47 -2.15 -5.36
CA CYS A 54 10.88 -1.52 -6.54
C CYS A 54 11.93 -1.40 -7.64
N SER A 55 11.53 -1.70 -8.87
CA SER A 55 12.34 -1.41 -10.06
C SER A 55 12.54 0.09 -10.23
N ALA A 56 13.76 0.50 -10.55
CA ALA A 56 14.06 1.91 -10.84
C ALA A 56 13.60 2.35 -12.23
N THR A 57 13.30 1.41 -13.12
CA THR A 57 13.04 1.68 -14.55
C THR A 57 11.73 1.08 -15.04
N ALA A 58 11.38 -0.12 -14.59
CA ALA A 58 10.16 -0.80 -15.01
C ALA A 58 8.95 -0.26 -14.24
N LYS A 59 7.85 -0.08 -14.95
CA LYS A 59 6.56 0.34 -14.40
C LYS A 59 5.46 -0.58 -14.92
N THR A 60 4.41 -0.70 -14.13
CA THR A 60 3.27 -1.57 -14.41
C THR A 60 2.00 -0.73 -14.45
N LEU A 61 0.96 -1.11 -13.71
CA LEU A 61 -0.33 -0.44 -13.68
C LEU A 61 -0.21 0.97 -13.09
N SER A 62 -0.91 1.93 -13.70
CA SER A 62 -0.99 3.32 -13.23
C SER A 62 0.39 3.98 -12.96
N SER A 63 1.42 3.61 -13.72
CA SER A 63 2.79 4.10 -13.55
C SER A 63 3.46 3.77 -12.20
N VAL A 64 2.91 2.79 -11.47
CA VAL A 64 3.54 2.23 -10.27
C VAL A 64 4.80 1.47 -10.70
N PRO A 65 5.93 1.60 -9.98
CA PRO A 65 7.11 0.78 -10.23
C PRO A 65 6.77 -0.70 -10.22
N ASP A 66 7.46 -1.49 -11.03
CA ASP A 66 7.37 -2.94 -10.87
C ASP A 66 7.93 -3.34 -9.51
N VAL A 67 7.14 -4.07 -8.72
CA VAL A 67 7.44 -4.42 -7.33
C VAL A 67 7.77 -5.89 -7.23
N THR A 68 8.73 -6.23 -6.38
CA THR A 68 9.17 -7.61 -6.15
C THR A 68 9.10 -7.97 -4.67
N SER A 69 8.52 -9.14 -4.36
CA SER A 69 8.60 -9.81 -3.05
C SER A 69 9.29 -11.15 -3.24
N GLY A 70 10.41 -11.38 -2.54
CA GLY A 70 11.19 -12.60 -2.75
C GLY A 70 11.67 -12.73 -4.20
N THR A 71 11.18 -13.74 -4.91
CA THR A 71 11.48 -14.00 -6.33
C THR A 71 10.31 -13.66 -7.26
N THR A 72 9.23 -13.06 -6.76
CA THR A 72 8.03 -12.75 -7.54
C THR A 72 7.97 -11.28 -7.82
N SER A 73 7.98 -10.88 -9.09
CA SER A 73 7.69 -9.50 -9.49
C SER A 73 6.22 -9.38 -9.94
N PHE A 74 5.62 -8.21 -9.79
CA PHE A 74 4.25 -8.02 -10.25
C PHE A 74 4.13 -8.23 -11.76
N SER A 75 5.10 -7.76 -12.55
CA SER A 75 5.12 -7.96 -14.01
C SER A 75 5.09 -9.43 -14.44
N ASP A 76 5.58 -10.37 -13.61
CA ASP A 76 5.54 -11.81 -13.89
C ASP A 76 4.12 -12.38 -13.75
N ILE A 77 3.27 -11.72 -12.95
CA ILE A 77 1.91 -12.16 -12.60
C ILE A 77 0.87 -11.07 -12.81
N ASP A 78 1.09 -10.21 -13.81
CA ASP A 78 0.21 -9.10 -14.15
C ASP A 78 -1.01 -9.59 -14.95
N PHE A 79 -2.16 -9.67 -14.29
CA PHE A 79 -3.41 -10.10 -14.92
C PHE A 79 -3.80 -9.27 -16.14
N SER A 80 -3.36 -8.00 -16.24
CA SER A 80 -3.68 -7.11 -17.35
C SER A 80 -3.00 -7.51 -18.66
N GLN A 81 -1.94 -8.32 -18.56
CA GLN A 81 -1.22 -8.87 -19.72
C GLN A 81 -1.83 -10.22 -20.18
N SER A 82 -2.81 -10.76 -19.45
CA SER A 82 -3.48 -12.01 -19.80
C SER A 82 -4.71 -11.77 -20.69
N ASN A 83 -5.05 -12.77 -21.52
CA ASN A 83 -6.30 -12.80 -22.28
C ASN A 83 -7.49 -13.37 -21.47
N LEU A 84 -7.27 -13.78 -20.22
CA LEU A 84 -8.30 -14.32 -19.35
C LEU A 84 -9.06 -13.20 -18.62
N SER A 85 -10.28 -13.51 -18.16
CA SER A 85 -10.94 -12.66 -17.17
C SER A 85 -10.10 -12.60 -15.88
N PRO A 86 -10.20 -11.56 -15.04
CA PRO A 86 -9.41 -11.48 -13.80
C PRO A 86 -9.58 -12.68 -12.87
N LEU A 87 -10.79 -13.27 -12.79
CA LEU A 87 -11.02 -14.49 -12.01
C LEU A 87 -10.40 -15.71 -12.69
N GLY A 88 -10.52 -15.82 -14.02
CA GLY A 88 -9.91 -16.91 -14.78
C GLY A 88 -8.39 -16.91 -14.68
N PHE A 89 -7.78 -15.73 -14.77
CA PHE A 89 -6.35 -15.54 -14.52
C PHE A 89 -5.96 -16.03 -13.11
N ALA A 90 -6.70 -15.60 -12.09
CA ALA A 90 -6.37 -15.97 -10.71
C ALA A 90 -6.49 -17.48 -10.44
N LEU A 91 -7.50 -18.14 -11.04
CA LEU A 91 -7.69 -19.58 -10.94
C LEU A 91 -6.58 -20.38 -11.62
N ASP A 92 -6.00 -19.85 -12.69
CA ASP A 92 -4.94 -20.49 -13.47
C ASP A 92 -3.56 -20.23 -12.84
N GLU A 93 -3.22 -18.96 -12.62
CA GLU A 93 -1.91 -18.51 -12.11
C GLU A 93 -1.64 -18.95 -10.67
N PHE A 94 -2.67 -18.95 -9.82
CA PHE A 94 -2.55 -19.25 -8.39
C PHE A 94 -3.16 -20.59 -8.02
N ALA A 95 -3.14 -21.56 -8.96
CA ALA A 95 -3.61 -22.91 -8.69
C ALA A 95 -2.73 -23.62 -7.65
N THR A 96 -3.35 -24.23 -6.64
CA THR A 96 -2.65 -25.11 -5.69
C THR A 96 -2.15 -26.37 -6.39
N ALA A 97 -0.99 -26.87 -5.97
CA ALA A 97 -0.41 -28.07 -6.58
C ALA A 97 -1.20 -29.34 -6.19
N THR A 98 -1.03 -30.39 -6.99
CA THR A 98 -1.49 -31.74 -6.65
C THR A 98 -0.27 -32.68 -6.60
N PRO A 99 0.07 -33.27 -5.44
CA PRO A 99 -0.65 -33.23 -4.16
C PRO A 99 -0.56 -31.86 -3.46
N LEU A 100 -1.58 -31.49 -2.67
CA LEU A 100 -1.65 -30.19 -2.00
C LEU A 100 -0.41 -29.82 -1.18
N ALA A 101 0.24 -30.81 -0.57
CA ALA A 101 1.45 -30.63 0.24
C ALA A 101 2.66 -30.09 -0.55
N SER A 102 2.64 -30.14 -1.89
CA SER A 102 3.68 -29.54 -2.73
C SER A 102 3.40 -28.09 -3.11
N THR A 103 2.34 -27.48 -2.58
CA THR A 103 2.01 -26.07 -2.81
C THR A 103 3.02 -25.18 -2.11
N ASP A 104 3.57 -24.20 -2.84
CA ASP A 104 4.51 -23.23 -2.27
C ASP A 104 3.76 -22.06 -1.62
N LEU A 105 3.54 -22.17 -0.31
CA LEU A 105 2.88 -21.12 0.48
C LEU A 105 3.66 -19.80 0.46
N LYS A 106 4.99 -19.87 0.37
CA LYS A 106 5.83 -18.67 0.32
C LYS A 106 5.62 -17.93 -1.00
N LYS A 107 5.47 -18.67 -2.10
CA LYS A 107 5.12 -18.09 -3.40
C LYS A 107 3.77 -17.38 -3.35
N PHE A 108 2.73 -17.96 -2.74
CA PHE A 108 1.44 -17.26 -2.58
C PHE A 108 1.53 -16.01 -1.72
N GLN A 109 2.28 -16.05 -0.62
CA GLN A 109 2.49 -14.85 0.19
C GLN A 109 3.25 -13.76 -0.57
N ASP A 110 4.27 -14.13 -1.35
CA ASP A 110 5.02 -13.19 -2.20
C ASP A 110 4.13 -12.58 -3.30
N SER A 111 3.31 -13.41 -3.96
CA SER A 111 2.32 -12.95 -4.93
C SER A 111 1.31 -11.99 -4.28
N LEU A 112 0.80 -12.31 -3.09
CA LEU A 112 -0.10 -11.43 -2.37
C LEU A 112 0.57 -10.09 -2.01
N ASN A 113 1.81 -10.12 -1.55
CA ASN A 113 2.57 -8.92 -1.19
C ASN A 113 2.74 -7.98 -2.39
N VAL A 114 3.10 -8.49 -3.57
CA VAL A 114 3.24 -7.64 -4.77
C VAL A 114 1.89 -7.08 -5.20
N TYR A 115 0.80 -7.85 -5.12
CA TYR A 115 -0.54 -7.35 -5.42
C TYR A 115 -0.99 -6.25 -4.45
N LEU A 116 -0.71 -6.40 -3.15
CA LEU A 116 -0.98 -5.39 -2.12
C LEU A 116 -0.15 -4.12 -2.31
N ALA A 117 1.15 -4.26 -2.59
CA ALA A 117 2.04 -3.13 -2.86
C ALA A 117 1.63 -2.37 -4.13
N THR A 118 1.26 -3.08 -5.20
CA THR A 118 0.72 -2.47 -6.42
C THR A 118 -0.59 -1.74 -6.15
N GLU A 119 -1.52 -2.30 -5.36
CA GLU A 119 -2.76 -1.60 -4.97
C GLU A 119 -2.46 -0.29 -4.23
N VAL A 120 -1.53 -0.31 -3.26
CA VAL A 120 -1.11 0.89 -2.54
C VAL A 120 -0.60 1.95 -3.54
N GLY A 121 0.26 1.54 -4.47
CA GLY A 121 0.79 2.43 -5.49
C GLY A 121 -0.29 3.04 -6.37
N ILE A 122 -1.21 2.22 -6.89
CA ILE A 122 -2.34 2.65 -7.73
C ILE A 122 -3.19 3.66 -6.96
N ARG A 123 -3.52 3.39 -5.70
CA ARG A 123 -4.32 4.30 -4.87
C ARG A 123 -3.60 5.61 -4.59
N SER A 124 -2.28 5.57 -4.40
CA SER A 124 -1.49 6.79 -4.14
C SER A 124 -1.53 7.77 -5.32
N VAL A 125 -1.82 7.31 -6.54
CA VAL A 125 -1.98 8.14 -7.74
C VAL A 125 -3.44 8.29 -8.20
N GLY A 126 -4.41 7.79 -7.42
CA GLY A 126 -5.83 7.86 -7.77
C GLY A 126 -6.23 6.98 -8.97
N GLY A 127 -5.48 5.90 -9.24
CA GLY A 127 -5.71 5.00 -10.37
C GLY A 127 -6.87 4.02 -10.18
N ASP A 128 -7.23 3.34 -11.27
CA ASP A 128 -8.29 2.33 -11.29
C ASP A 128 -7.87 1.00 -10.65
N LEU A 129 -8.81 0.36 -9.93
CA LEU A 129 -8.55 -0.81 -9.08
C LEU A 129 -8.99 -2.14 -9.71
N ALA A 130 -8.75 -2.32 -11.01
CA ALA A 130 -8.97 -3.60 -11.69
C ALA A 130 -8.23 -4.79 -11.06
N ILE A 131 -7.16 -4.53 -10.30
CA ILE A 131 -6.33 -5.51 -9.57
C ILE A 131 -7.06 -6.26 -8.43
N LYS A 132 -8.28 -5.85 -8.05
CA LYS A 132 -8.98 -6.38 -6.88
C LYS A 132 -9.25 -7.89 -6.94
N VAL A 133 -9.66 -8.42 -8.10
CA VAL A 133 -10.11 -9.83 -8.18
C VAL A 133 -8.97 -10.81 -7.91
N PRO A 134 -7.82 -10.75 -8.61
CA PRO A 134 -6.72 -11.66 -8.31
C PRO A 134 -6.13 -11.44 -6.90
N LYS A 135 -6.12 -10.20 -6.41
CA LYS A 135 -5.72 -9.90 -5.03
C LYS A 135 -6.63 -10.61 -4.01
N PHE A 136 -7.95 -10.47 -4.15
CA PHE A 136 -8.89 -11.12 -3.24
C PHE A 136 -8.80 -12.64 -3.33
N PHE A 137 -8.56 -13.19 -4.51
CA PHE A 137 -8.33 -14.62 -4.67
C PHE A 137 -7.13 -15.08 -3.82
N LEU A 138 -5.99 -14.39 -3.91
CA LEU A 138 -4.80 -14.67 -3.11
C LEU A 138 -5.03 -14.51 -1.60
N GLN A 139 -5.87 -13.56 -1.17
CA GLN A 139 -6.21 -13.38 0.25
C GLN A 139 -7.06 -14.52 0.84
N MET A 140 -7.62 -15.38 0.00
CA MET A 140 -8.46 -16.53 0.39
C MET A 140 -7.72 -17.87 0.34
N GLN A 141 -6.45 -17.87 -0.09
CA GLN A 141 -5.54 -19.02 -0.07
C GLN A 141 -4.86 -19.16 1.29
#